data_AF-A0A3M8AV37-F1
#
_entry.id   AF-A0A3M8AV37-F1
#
_cell.length_a   1.000
_cell.length_b   1.000
_cell.length_c   1.000
_cell.angle_alpha   90.00
_cell.angle_beta   90.00
_cell.angle_gamma   90.00
#
_symmetry.space_group_name_H-M   'P 1'
#
loop_
_entity.id
_entity.type
_entity.pdbx_description
1 polymer ?
#
loop_
_entity_poly.entity_id
_entity_poly.type
_entity_poly.pdbx_seq_one_letter_code
_entity_poly.pdbx_strand_id
1 'polypeptide(L)'
;MRRWQKALLTVVLTVGTILSGVGPAAELAKAETAASQSKKLSRLTVKEKTVRLKKDGTQQLTVLAQYADKTTEDVTQKAEWSTSDSGIVTVEAGLLRATGSGKADVKARFGGKFITISTEVDVVAKLVVDQKKLVLNAGAAKQIVATASFTDKSTAAVTANAEWTSADPEIATVANGLVTAVGSGKTKIKVVYGGKNVTIPVEVDVVSKLESDQKKLYARPGSSQAVKLTAVVNGKEKADVTAKAKWISDNGQVATVESGVVTVIGPGKAKITASYGGKTITIPVEAAIVSRLELSATRIQLTANESQQLQVFAIYSDKTKADVTAEAEWTSTDKNVASVAQGKVAAGTAGRATITASYGGKRVMIQAAVK
;
A
#
# COMPACT_ATOMS: atom_id res chain seq x y z
N MET A 1 -72.28 -50.09 1.28
CA MET A 1 -70.83 -50.38 1.22
C MET A 1 -70.35 -50.53 2.67
N ARG A 2 -70.51 -51.74 3.25
CA ARG A 2 -69.48 -52.79 3.52
C ARG A 2 -68.47 -52.31 4.59
N ARG A 3 -68.30 -52.91 5.79
CA ARG A 3 -68.60 -54.28 6.27
C ARG A 3 -68.74 -54.35 7.82
N TRP A 4 -69.44 -55.40 8.27
CA TRP A 4 -69.83 -55.81 9.64
C TRP A 4 -68.82 -56.78 10.32
N GLN A 5 -68.93 -56.95 11.65
CA GLN A 5 -69.14 -58.20 12.46
C GLN A 5 -68.57 -57.98 13.90
N LYS A 6 -69.30 -58.02 15.04
CA LYS A 6 -70.12 -59.04 15.76
C LYS A 6 -69.38 -60.30 16.25
N ALA A 7 -69.44 -60.48 17.59
CA ALA A 7 -69.49 -61.74 18.40
C ALA A 7 -68.20 -62.58 18.49
N LEU A 8 -67.84 -63.36 19.53
CA LEU A 8 -68.33 -63.73 20.88
C LEU A 8 -67.19 -64.60 21.50
N LEU A 9 -66.95 -64.62 22.82
CA LEU A 9 -66.74 -65.87 23.58
C LEU A 9 -66.76 -65.63 25.11
N THR A 10 -67.30 -66.63 25.81
CA THR A 10 -67.81 -66.63 27.19
C THR A 10 -67.11 -67.74 28.00
N VAL A 11 -67.15 -67.66 29.36
CA VAL A 11 -67.24 -68.78 30.35
C VAL A 11 -65.93 -69.58 30.62
N VAL A 12 -65.50 -70.05 31.81
CA VAL A 12 -65.97 -70.13 33.23
C VAL A 12 -64.74 -70.53 34.11
N LEU A 13 -64.45 -69.86 35.24
CA LEU A 13 -64.70 -70.20 36.67
C LEU A 13 -63.88 -71.36 37.29
N THR A 14 -63.22 -71.07 38.43
CA THR A 14 -63.07 -71.92 39.64
C THR A 14 -62.37 -71.08 40.74
N VAL A 15 -63.08 -70.52 41.72
CA VAL A 15 -63.34 -71.02 43.09
C VAL A 15 -62.07 -71.34 43.90
N GLY A 16 -61.88 -70.62 45.02
CA GLY A 16 -60.93 -70.97 46.07
C GLY A 16 -60.82 -69.86 47.14
N THR A 17 -61.62 -69.97 48.19
CA THR A 17 -61.61 -69.12 49.39
C THR A 17 -60.44 -69.44 50.33
N ILE A 18 -60.15 -68.47 51.23
CA ILE A 18 -59.68 -68.61 52.64
C ILE A 18 -58.23 -68.16 52.98
N LEU A 19 -58.17 -67.33 54.05
CA LEU A 19 -57.13 -67.08 55.08
C LEU A 19 -55.96 -66.08 54.87
N SER A 20 -56.04 -65.01 55.70
CA SER A 20 -55.00 -64.43 56.57
C SER A 20 -53.53 -64.46 56.14
N GLY A 21 -52.90 -63.28 56.07
CA GLY A 21 -51.45 -63.17 55.99
C GLY A 21 -50.94 -61.75 56.30
N VAL A 22 -50.25 -61.62 57.42
CA VAL A 22 -49.59 -60.43 57.93
C VAL A 22 -48.38 -60.07 57.06
N GLY A 23 -48.33 -58.83 56.54
CA GLY A 23 -47.12 -58.09 56.18
C GLY A 23 -46.35 -58.47 54.88
N PRO A 24 -45.43 -57.59 54.40
CA PRO A 24 -44.73 -56.61 55.22
C PRO A 24 -44.96 -55.14 54.80
N ALA A 25 -45.15 -54.32 55.82
CA ALA A 25 -44.98 -52.86 55.81
C ALA A 25 -43.55 -52.40 55.40
N ALA A 26 -42.70 -53.30 54.88
CA ALA A 26 -41.35 -53.01 54.43
C ALA A 26 -41.30 -52.28 53.07
N GLU A 27 -42.33 -52.43 52.23
CA GLU A 27 -42.38 -51.79 50.91
C GLU A 27 -42.93 -50.36 50.99
N LEU A 28 -43.81 -50.08 51.95
CA LEU A 28 -44.22 -48.72 52.30
C LEU A 28 -43.10 -47.98 53.06
N ALA A 29 -42.35 -48.66 53.94
CA ALA A 29 -41.18 -48.06 54.59
C ALA A 29 -40.04 -47.75 53.61
N LYS A 30 -39.84 -48.54 52.54
CA LYS A 30 -38.83 -48.23 51.50
C LYS A 30 -39.21 -47.04 50.62
N ALA A 31 -40.51 -46.79 50.44
CA ALA A 31 -41.01 -45.58 49.78
C ALA A 31 -40.91 -44.34 50.69
N GLU A 32 -41.11 -44.51 52.00
CA GLU A 32 -41.06 -43.41 52.97
C GLU A 32 -39.63 -43.04 53.43
N THR A 33 -38.65 -43.94 53.25
CA THR A 33 -37.22 -43.64 53.50
C THR A 33 -36.50 -43.00 52.30
N ALA A 34 -37.16 -42.85 51.14
CA ALA A 34 -36.65 -42.03 50.03
C ALA A 34 -37.05 -40.55 50.14
N ALA A 35 -38.00 -40.22 51.03
CA ALA A 35 -38.62 -38.90 51.15
C ALA A 35 -37.91 -37.93 52.12
N SER A 36 -36.73 -38.27 52.64
CA SER A 36 -35.92 -37.36 53.47
C SER A 36 -34.48 -37.27 52.99
N GLN A 37 -34.30 -37.05 51.68
CA GLN A 37 -33.12 -36.33 51.21
C GLN A 37 -33.46 -34.85 51.33
N SER A 38 -32.86 -34.14 52.28
CA SER A 38 -33.13 -32.71 52.50
C SER A 38 -33.09 -31.97 51.16
N LYS A 39 -34.11 -31.15 50.86
CA LYS A 39 -34.18 -30.26 49.67
C LYS A 39 -33.12 -29.16 49.78
N LYS A 40 -31.86 -29.55 49.72
CA LYS A 40 -30.69 -28.69 49.89
C LYS A 40 -30.25 -28.18 48.53
N LEU A 41 -30.17 -26.86 48.39
CA LEU A 41 -29.77 -26.23 47.13
C LEU A 41 -28.34 -26.65 46.74
N SER A 42 -28.19 -27.27 45.57
CA SER A 42 -26.91 -27.74 45.03
C SER A 42 -26.25 -26.69 44.13
N ARG A 43 -26.97 -26.09 43.18
CA ARG A 43 -26.45 -25.00 42.35
C ARG A 43 -27.57 -24.19 41.69
N LEU A 44 -27.21 -23.01 41.19
CA LEU A 44 -28.04 -22.26 40.24
C LEU A 44 -27.53 -22.52 38.83
N THR A 45 -28.46 -22.54 37.87
CA THR A 45 -28.17 -22.65 36.45
C THR A 45 -28.98 -21.65 35.67
N VAL A 46 -28.40 -21.14 34.59
CA VAL A 46 -29.03 -20.27 33.61
C VAL A 46 -28.74 -20.84 32.24
N LYS A 47 -29.69 -20.69 31.30
CA LYS A 47 -29.50 -21.12 29.91
C LYS A 47 -28.36 -20.36 29.24
N GLU A 48 -28.32 -19.05 29.45
CA GLU A 48 -27.39 -18.13 28.80
C GLU A 48 -26.51 -17.47 29.85
N LYS A 49 -25.21 -17.81 29.85
CA LYS A 49 -24.21 -17.17 30.72
C LYS A 49 -23.75 -15.81 30.19
N THR A 50 -23.99 -15.56 28.90
CA THR A 50 -23.70 -14.30 28.23
C THR A 50 -24.91 -13.86 27.43
N VAL A 51 -25.35 -12.63 27.67
CA VAL A 51 -26.47 -12.01 27.00
C VAL A 51 -25.96 -10.83 26.19
N ARG A 52 -26.44 -10.69 24.95
CA ARG A 52 -26.04 -9.60 24.05
C ARG A 52 -27.29 -8.89 23.56
N LEU A 53 -27.39 -7.61 23.88
CA LEU A 53 -28.55 -6.79 23.57
C LEU A 53 -28.14 -5.59 22.70
N LYS A 54 -29.11 -5.05 21.99
CA LYS A 54 -29.04 -3.68 21.48
C LYS A 54 -29.58 -2.73 22.54
N LYS A 55 -29.22 -1.45 22.46
CA LYS A 55 -29.87 -0.42 23.28
C LYS A 55 -31.40 -0.51 23.15
N ASP A 56 -32.08 -0.30 24.28
CA ASP A 56 -33.53 -0.43 24.47
C ASP A 56 -34.08 -1.86 24.28
N GLY A 57 -33.21 -2.82 23.97
CA GLY A 57 -33.55 -4.24 23.91
C GLY A 57 -33.83 -4.82 25.30
N THR A 58 -34.68 -5.84 25.33
CA THR A 58 -35.04 -6.54 26.55
C THR A 58 -34.89 -8.04 26.39
N GLN A 59 -34.55 -8.74 27.47
CA GLN A 59 -34.51 -10.19 27.48
C GLN A 59 -34.89 -10.76 28.85
N GLN A 60 -35.82 -11.70 28.87
CA GLN A 60 -36.16 -12.44 30.08
C GLN A 60 -35.15 -13.56 30.32
N LEU A 61 -34.58 -13.60 31.52
CA LEU A 61 -33.78 -14.72 32.00
C LEU A 61 -34.64 -15.72 32.77
N THR A 62 -34.17 -16.97 32.77
CA THR A 62 -34.70 -18.05 33.62
C THR A 62 -33.58 -18.62 34.46
N VAL A 63 -33.75 -18.61 35.78
CA VAL A 63 -32.80 -19.19 36.75
C VAL A 63 -33.42 -20.43 37.37
N LEU A 64 -32.77 -21.56 37.16
CA LEU A 64 -33.18 -22.84 37.74
C LEU A 64 -32.28 -23.19 38.93
N ALA A 65 -32.90 -23.42 40.08
CA ALA A 65 -32.28 -24.05 41.23
C ALA A 65 -32.24 -25.56 41.02
N GLN A 66 -31.06 -26.17 41.14
CA GLN A 66 -30.89 -27.63 41.19
C GLN A 66 -30.63 -28.03 42.63
N TYR A 67 -31.38 -28.99 43.15
CA TYR A 67 -31.27 -29.49 44.52
C TYR A 67 -30.47 -30.81 44.56
N ALA A 68 -30.06 -31.21 45.77
CA ALA A 68 -29.28 -32.43 45.99
C ALA A 68 -30.04 -33.71 45.57
N ASP A 69 -31.37 -33.69 45.63
CA ASP A 69 -32.28 -34.74 45.18
C ASP A 69 -32.45 -34.80 43.64
N LYS A 70 -31.67 -33.99 42.90
CA LYS A 70 -31.72 -33.81 41.44
C LYS A 70 -32.97 -33.13 40.90
N THR A 71 -33.89 -32.68 41.76
CA THR A 71 -35.04 -31.88 41.32
C THR A 71 -34.59 -30.48 40.88
N THR A 72 -35.42 -29.84 40.06
CA THR A 72 -35.23 -28.46 39.62
C THR A 72 -36.42 -27.59 39.98
N GLU A 73 -36.17 -26.32 40.27
CA GLU A 73 -37.21 -25.32 40.50
C GLU A 73 -36.85 -24.03 39.77
N ASP A 74 -37.84 -23.43 39.10
CA ASP A 74 -37.70 -22.08 38.57
C ASP A 74 -37.77 -21.07 39.74
N VAL A 75 -36.65 -20.41 39.98
CA VAL A 75 -36.48 -19.43 41.05
C VAL A 75 -36.32 -18.02 40.50
N THR A 76 -36.64 -17.78 39.22
CA THR A 76 -36.45 -16.48 38.55
C THR A 76 -37.11 -15.34 39.30
N GLN A 77 -38.38 -15.53 39.71
CA GLN A 77 -39.17 -14.54 40.45
C GLN A 77 -38.82 -14.50 41.95
N LYS A 78 -38.12 -15.53 42.46
CA LYS A 78 -37.72 -15.67 43.88
C LYS A 78 -36.29 -15.22 44.14
N ALA A 79 -35.49 -15.05 43.09
CA ALA A 79 -34.11 -14.66 43.18
C ALA A 79 -33.97 -13.16 43.42
N GLU A 80 -32.97 -12.78 44.19
CA GLU A 80 -32.54 -11.38 44.31
C GLU A 80 -31.65 -11.04 43.12
N TRP A 81 -32.02 -9.99 42.39
CA TRP A 81 -31.32 -9.54 41.20
C TRP A 81 -30.54 -8.25 41.45
N SER A 82 -29.34 -8.17 40.86
CA SER A 82 -28.51 -6.96 40.90
C SER A 82 -27.71 -6.84 39.61
N THR A 83 -27.33 -5.62 39.26
CA THR A 83 -26.46 -5.30 38.10
C THR A 83 -25.20 -4.59 38.60
N SER A 84 -24.07 -4.80 37.95
CA SER A 84 -22.85 -4.04 38.23
C SER A 84 -22.91 -2.60 37.72
N ASP A 85 -23.76 -2.32 36.72
CA ASP A 85 -23.92 -0.99 36.12
C ASP A 85 -25.34 -0.83 35.53
N SER A 86 -26.18 -0.07 36.23
CA SER A 86 -27.55 0.24 35.82
C SER A 86 -27.64 1.25 34.66
N GLY A 87 -26.55 1.96 34.35
CA GLY A 87 -26.43 2.80 33.16
C GLY A 87 -26.29 2.00 31.86
N ILE A 88 -25.96 0.71 31.96
CA ILE A 88 -25.84 -0.20 30.82
C ILE A 88 -27.03 -1.15 30.74
N VAL A 89 -27.36 -1.81 31.86
CA VAL A 89 -28.48 -2.76 31.93
C VAL A 89 -29.13 -2.76 33.31
N THR A 90 -30.45 -2.68 33.34
CA THR A 90 -31.25 -2.90 34.55
C THR A 90 -31.85 -4.30 34.55
N VAL A 91 -32.10 -4.86 35.73
CA VAL A 91 -32.76 -6.16 35.88
C VAL A 91 -33.85 -6.09 36.93
N GLU A 92 -35.04 -6.57 36.59
CA GLU A 92 -36.17 -6.68 37.52
C GLU A 92 -36.86 -8.02 37.28
N ALA A 93 -37.00 -8.85 38.32
CA ALA A 93 -37.67 -10.15 38.20
C ALA A 93 -37.14 -11.01 37.02
N GLY A 94 -35.82 -10.96 36.77
CA GLY A 94 -35.14 -11.63 35.67
C GLY A 94 -35.30 -10.98 34.28
N LEU A 95 -36.08 -9.92 34.14
CA LEU A 95 -36.19 -9.15 32.89
C LEU A 95 -35.05 -8.15 32.80
N LEU A 96 -34.14 -8.35 31.84
CA LEU A 96 -33.11 -7.38 31.48
C LEU A 96 -33.68 -6.29 30.59
N ARG A 97 -33.32 -5.04 30.85
CA ARG A 97 -33.57 -3.90 29.96
C ARG A 97 -32.26 -3.14 29.73
N ALA A 98 -31.84 -3.05 28.48
CA ALA A 98 -30.63 -2.35 28.07
C ALA A 98 -30.86 -0.84 28.04
N THR A 99 -30.08 -0.07 28.80
CA THR A 99 -30.21 1.38 28.96
C THR A 99 -29.08 2.16 28.28
N GLY A 100 -27.89 1.56 28.18
CA GLY A 100 -26.71 2.20 27.58
C GLY A 100 -25.71 1.18 27.04
N SER A 101 -24.81 1.62 26.17
CA SER A 101 -23.81 0.75 25.54
C SER A 101 -22.67 0.43 26.50
N GLY A 102 -22.23 -0.83 26.55
CA GLY A 102 -21.13 -1.25 27.40
C GLY A 102 -21.24 -2.71 27.86
N LYS A 103 -20.48 -3.04 28.92
CA LYS A 103 -20.52 -4.35 29.57
C LYS A 103 -20.95 -4.21 31.02
N ALA A 104 -21.86 -5.06 31.46
CA ALA A 104 -22.30 -5.13 32.85
C ALA A 104 -22.57 -6.58 33.23
N ASP A 105 -22.31 -6.93 34.48
CA ASP A 105 -22.58 -8.25 35.03
C ASP A 105 -23.87 -8.22 35.83
N VAL A 106 -24.80 -9.11 35.49
CA VAL A 106 -26.06 -9.30 36.21
C VAL A 106 -25.92 -10.51 37.14
N LYS A 107 -26.26 -10.33 38.41
CA LYS A 107 -26.15 -11.39 39.42
C LYS A 107 -27.53 -11.75 39.95
N ALA A 108 -27.85 -13.05 39.91
CA ALA A 108 -29.02 -13.63 40.55
C ALA A 108 -28.58 -14.41 41.80
N ARG A 109 -29.17 -14.13 42.96
CA ARG A 109 -28.91 -14.83 44.22
C ARG A 109 -30.14 -15.58 44.69
N PHE A 110 -29.97 -16.82 45.12
CA PHE A 110 -31.03 -17.63 45.73
C PHE A 110 -30.40 -18.68 46.67
N GLY A 111 -30.96 -18.82 47.88
CA GLY A 111 -30.53 -19.82 48.87
C GLY A 111 -29.03 -19.75 49.22
N GLY A 112 -28.47 -18.55 49.36
CA GLY A 112 -27.03 -18.33 49.66
C GLY A 112 -26.06 -18.60 48.50
N LYS A 113 -26.57 -19.01 47.33
CA LYS A 113 -25.78 -19.18 46.10
C LYS A 113 -26.08 -18.08 45.12
N PHE A 114 -25.17 -17.88 44.18
CA PHE A 114 -25.36 -16.89 43.12
C PHE A 114 -24.83 -17.39 41.78
N ILE A 115 -25.35 -16.80 40.71
CA ILE A 115 -24.82 -16.94 39.36
C ILE A 115 -24.65 -15.54 38.76
N THR A 116 -23.59 -15.37 37.98
CA THR A 116 -23.31 -14.14 37.24
C THR A 116 -23.56 -14.39 35.76
N ILE A 117 -24.30 -13.48 35.12
CA ILE A 117 -24.61 -13.44 33.71
C ILE A 117 -23.93 -12.20 33.14
N SER A 118 -22.98 -12.39 32.22
CA SER A 118 -22.29 -11.26 31.59
C SER A 118 -23.17 -10.68 30.49
N THR A 119 -23.45 -9.39 30.55
CA THR A 119 -24.33 -8.70 29.60
C THR A 119 -23.53 -7.68 28.81
N GLU A 120 -23.66 -7.72 27.48
CA GLU A 120 -23.04 -6.78 26.55
C GLU A 120 -24.14 -6.04 25.79
N VAL A 121 -24.10 -4.71 25.80
CA VAL A 121 -25.05 -3.86 25.07
C VAL A 121 -24.29 -3.03 24.04
N ASP A 122 -24.64 -3.17 22.76
CA ASP A 122 -24.00 -2.45 21.63
C ASP A 122 -22.45 -2.43 21.69
N VAL A 123 -21.84 -3.51 22.17
CA VAL A 123 -20.39 -3.63 22.25
C VAL A 123 -19.80 -3.89 20.87
N VAL A 124 -18.92 -3.02 20.40
CA VAL A 124 -18.26 -3.14 19.10
C VAL A 124 -17.22 -4.27 19.13
N ALA A 125 -17.45 -5.29 18.30
CA ALA A 125 -16.51 -6.39 18.10
C ALA A 125 -15.40 -5.99 17.11
N LYS A 126 -15.76 -5.32 16.01
CA LYS A 126 -14.84 -4.93 14.94
C LYS A 126 -15.29 -3.62 14.28
N LEU A 127 -14.31 -2.83 13.85
CA LEU A 127 -14.50 -1.67 12.99
C LEU A 127 -13.82 -1.95 11.65
N VAL A 128 -14.54 -1.70 10.55
CA VAL A 128 -14.00 -1.81 9.19
C VAL A 128 -14.29 -0.55 8.40
N VAL A 129 -13.47 -0.29 7.39
CA VAL A 129 -13.65 0.79 6.43
C VAL A 129 -13.64 0.21 5.01
N ASP A 130 -14.32 0.88 4.09
CA ASP A 130 -14.37 0.50 2.68
C ASP A 130 -13.07 0.82 1.93
N GLN A 131 -12.34 1.85 2.36
CA GLN A 131 -11.06 2.28 1.77
C GLN A 131 -9.86 1.86 2.62
N LYS A 132 -9.00 0.98 2.09
CA LYS A 132 -7.74 0.58 2.76
C LYS A 132 -6.57 1.53 2.52
N LYS A 133 -6.64 2.35 1.47
CA LYS A 133 -5.65 3.37 1.08
C LYS A 133 -6.35 4.39 0.20
N LEU A 134 -5.99 5.66 0.33
CA LEU A 134 -6.38 6.71 -0.61
C LEU A 134 -5.16 7.23 -1.36
N VAL A 135 -5.33 7.46 -2.66
CA VAL A 135 -4.37 8.13 -3.53
C VAL A 135 -5.15 9.21 -4.26
N LEU A 136 -4.83 10.46 -3.99
CA LEU A 136 -5.60 11.63 -4.42
C LEU A 136 -4.69 12.67 -5.05
N ASN A 137 -5.26 13.51 -5.91
CA ASN A 137 -4.61 14.74 -6.35
C ASN A 137 -5.05 15.89 -5.42
N ALA A 138 -4.22 16.92 -5.23
CA ALA A 138 -4.59 18.06 -4.38
C ALA A 138 -5.95 18.67 -4.78
N GLY A 139 -6.75 19.03 -3.77
CA GLY A 139 -8.12 19.54 -3.94
C GLY A 139 -9.19 18.45 -4.14
N ALA A 140 -8.81 17.21 -4.48
CA ALA A 140 -9.77 16.11 -4.56
C ALA A 140 -10.22 15.66 -3.17
N ALA A 141 -11.46 15.18 -3.08
CA ALA A 141 -12.01 14.60 -1.86
C ALA A 141 -12.58 13.20 -2.10
N LYS A 142 -12.54 12.36 -1.06
CA LYS A 142 -13.10 11.01 -1.08
C LYS A 142 -13.72 10.67 0.27
N GLN A 143 -14.97 10.21 0.24
CA GLN A 143 -15.66 9.69 1.40
C GLN A 143 -15.15 8.30 1.76
N ILE A 144 -14.83 8.09 3.04
CA ILE A 144 -14.65 6.78 3.66
C ILE A 144 -15.93 6.43 4.42
N VAL A 145 -16.38 5.19 4.30
CA VAL A 145 -17.50 4.62 5.05
C VAL A 145 -16.95 3.69 6.12
N ALA A 146 -17.30 3.97 7.38
CA ALA A 146 -16.97 3.12 8.51
C ALA A 146 -18.18 2.29 8.94
N THR A 147 -17.99 0.98 9.08
CA THR A 147 -19.01 0.02 9.52
C THR A 147 -18.51 -0.70 10.77
N ALA A 148 -19.32 -0.70 11.83
CA ALA A 148 -19.07 -1.48 13.03
C ALA A 148 -19.83 -2.80 12.96
N SER A 149 -19.20 -3.89 13.38
CA SER A 149 -19.88 -5.14 13.72
C SER A 149 -19.86 -5.32 15.23
N PHE A 150 -21.02 -5.61 15.82
CA PHE A 150 -21.22 -5.74 17.26
C PHE A 150 -21.10 -7.19 17.72
N THR A 151 -20.97 -7.41 19.03
CA THR A 151 -20.84 -8.77 19.58
C THR A 151 -22.11 -9.60 19.39
N ASP A 152 -23.27 -8.97 19.22
CA ASP A 152 -24.56 -9.61 18.84
C ASP A 152 -24.62 -10.04 17.36
N LYS A 153 -23.51 -9.85 16.61
CA LYS A 153 -23.35 -10.09 15.17
C LYS A 153 -24.09 -9.12 14.25
N SER A 154 -24.79 -8.12 14.79
CA SER A 154 -25.37 -7.06 13.99
C SER A 154 -24.30 -6.10 13.46
N THR A 155 -24.67 -5.26 12.51
CA THR A 155 -23.79 -4.23 11.95
C THR A 155 -24.51 -2.88 11.87
N ALA A 156 -23.75 -1.80 11.92
CA ALA A 156 -24.25 -0.45 11.69
C ALA A 156 -23.21 0.40 10.94
N ALA A 157 -23.69 1.33 10.12
CA ALA A 157 -22.88 2.40 9.58
C ALA A 157 -22.62 3.41 10.70
N VAL A 158 -21.35 3.75 10.92
CA VAL A 158 -20.90 4.58 12.05
C VAL A 158 -20.07 5.77 11.62
N THR A 159 -19.98 6.05 10.31
CA THR A 159 -19.16 7.13 9.74
C THR A 159 -19.37 8.48 10.43
N ALA A 160 -20.63 8.88 10.65
CA ALA A 160 -20.97 10.17 11.26
C ALA A 160 -20.76 10.21 12.78
N ASN A 161 -20.72 9.04 13.44
CA ASN A 161 -20.57 8.91 14.89
C ASN A 161 -19.14 8.51 15.30
N ALA A 162 -18.28 8.20 14.34
CA ALA A 162 -16.89 7.88 14.57
C ALA A 162 -16.05 9.15 14.70
N GLU A 163 -14.99 9.06 15.50
CA GLU A 163 -14.00 10.12 15.62
C GLU A 163 -12.97 9.97 14.51
N TRP A 164 -12.78 11.03 13.72
CA TRP A 164 -11.84 11.08 12.60
C TRP A 164 -10.72 12.06 12.88
N THR A 165 -9.48 11.64 12.67
CA THR A 165 -8.30 12.49 12.87
C THR A 165 -7.33 12.32 11.71
N SER A 166 -6.73 13.41 11.25
CA SER A 166 -5.58 13.37 10.34
C SER A 166 -4.28 13.47 11.12
N ALA A 167 -3.29 12.65 10.76
CA ALA A 167 -1.94 12.75 11.30
C ALA A 167 -1.20 13.99 10.79
N ASP A 168 -1.59 14.51 9.62
CA ASP A 168 -1.02 15.72 9.02
C ASP A 168 -2.08 16.42 8.17
N PRO A 169 -2.77 17.43 8.76
CA PRO A 169 -3.80 18.22 8.07
C PRO A 169 -3.28 19.06 6.89
N GLU A 170 -1.98 19.37 6.83
CA GLU A 170 -1.41 20.12 5.69
C GLU A 170 -1.35 19.25 4.43
N ILE A 171 -1.33 17.93 4.59
CA ILE A 171 -1.37 16.96 3.48
C ILE A 171 -2.81 16.54 3.18
N ALA A 172 -3.59 16.16 4.20
CA ALA A 172 -5.00 15.81 4.02
C ALA A 172 -5.81 16.08 5.27
N THR A 173 -7.01 16.64 5.12
CA THR A 173 -7.97 16.84 6.20
C THR A 173 -9.04 15.75 6.17
N VAL A 174 -9.75 15.57 7.29
CA VAL A 174 -10.91 14.68 7.35
C VAL A 174 -12.00 15.27 8.22
N ALA A 175 -13.25 15.21 7.75
CA ALA A 175 -14.43 15.57 8.53
C ALA A 175 -15.56 14.59 8.21
N ASN A 176 -16.13 13.94 9.24
CA ASN A 176 -17.21 12.96 9.07
C ASN A 176 -16.92 11.89 7.98
N GLY A 177 -15.68 11.41 7.93
CA GLY A 177 -15.20 10.45 6.93
C GLY A 177 -14.91 11.03 5.53
N LEU A 178 -15.23 12.29 5.25
CA LEU A 178 -14.83 12.95 4.00
C LEU A 178 -13.37 13.39 4.11
N VAL A 179 -12.48 12.73 3.37
CA VAL A 179 -11.06 13.05 3.31
C VAL A 179 -10.81 14.00 2.14
N THR A 180 -10.21 15.16 2.41
CA THR A 180 -9.88 16.17 1.39
C THR A 180 -8.37 16.32 1.30
N ALA A 181 -7.83 16.17 0.09
CA ALA A 181 -6.40 16.34 -0.18
C ALA A 181 -6.04 17.83 -0.22
N VAL A 182 -4.98 18.20 0.49
CA VAL A 182 -4.55 19.61 0.65
C VAL A 182 -3.18 19.82 -0.02
N GLY A 183 -2.13 19.27 0.57
CA GLY A 183 -0.75 19.40 0.10
C GLY A 183 -0.16 18.07 -0.35
N SER A 184 0.85 18.14 -1.22
CA SER A 184 1.56 16.95 -1.68
C SER A 184 2.30 16.24 -0.53
N GLY A 185 2.25 14.91 -0.47
CA GLY A 185 2.92 14.14 0.56
C GLY A 185 2.20 12.85 0.95
N LYS A 186 2.59 12.29 2.08
CA LYS A 186 1.98 11.09 2.66
C LYS A 186 1.52 11.38 4.07
N THR A 187 0.27 11.04 4.37
CA THR A 187 -0.29 11.13 5.72
C THR A 187 -1.14 9.90 6.02
N LYS A 188 -1.79 9.88 7.18
CA LYS A 188 -2.70 8.83 7.60
C LYS A 188 -3.95 9.44 8.22
N ILE A 189 -5.10 8.89 7.88
CA ILE A 189 -6.37 9.18 8.52
C ILE A 189 -6.67 8.05 9.51
N LYS A 190 -6.94 8.39 10.76
CA LYS A 190 -7.37 7.44 11.79
C LYS A 190 -8.84 7.65 12.08
N VAL A 191 -9.58 6.54 12.15
CA VAL A 191 -10.98 6.49 12.58
C VAL A 191 -11.09 5.67 13.86
N VAL A 192 -11.85 6.15 14.84
CA VAL A 192 -12.07 5.49 16.13
C VAL A 192 -13.58 5.38 16.39
N TYR A 193 -14.04 4.19 16.76
CA TYR A 193 -15.42 3.95 17.17
C TYR A 193 -15.52 2.77 18.14
N GLY A 194 -16.23 2.94 19.26
CA GLY A 194 -16.43 1.90 20.27
C GLY A 194 -15.12 1.27 20.80
N GLY A 195 -14.08 2.09 20.99
CA GLY A 195 -12.75 1.65 21.43
C GLY A 195 -11.93 0.90 20.38
N LYS A 196 -12.45 0.69 19.16
CA LYS A 196 -11.72 0.15 18.01
C LYS A 196 -11.20 1.28 17.14
N ASN A 197 -10.09 1.06 16.47
CA ASN A 197 -9.54 2.04 15.53
C ASN A 197 -9.03 1.39 14.25
N VAL A 198 -9.08 2.15 13.16
CA VAL A 198 -8.50 1.79 11.85
C VAL A 198 -7.70 2.99 11.36
N THR A 199 -6.55 2.73 10.73
CA THR A 199 -5.71 3.77 10.13
C THR A 199 -5.60 3.53 8.62
N ILE A 200 -5.88 4.57 7.84
CA ILE A 200 -5.91 4.56 6.37
C ILE A 200 -4.77 5.45 5.86
N PRO A 201 -3.76 4.91 5.15
CA PRO A 201 -2.74 5.72 4.49
C PRO A 201 -3.35 6.54 3.36
N VAL A 202 -2.94 7.81 3.27
CA VAL A 202 -3.33 8.75 2.23
C VAL A 202 -2.07 9.28 1.55
N GLU A 203 -2.03 9.19 0.23
CA GLU A 203 -0.97 9.76 -0.61
C GLU A 203 -1.57 10.85 -1.50
N VAL A 204 -0.99 12.05 -1.46
CA VAL A 204 -1.42 13.20 -2.25
C VAL A 204 -0.28 13.63 -3.16
N ASP A 205 -0.52 13.68 -4.47
CA ASP A 205 0.45 14.10 -5.50
C ASP A 205 1.86 13.52 -5.32
N VAL A 206 1.96 12.27 -4.89
CA VAL A 206 3.26 11.64 -4.62
C VAL A 206 3.90 11.15 -5.91
N VAL A 207 5.13 11.60 -6.17
CA VAL A 207 5.94 11.06 -7.28
C VAL A 207 6.35 9.63 -6.98
N SER A 208 5.79 8.70 -7.76
CA SER A 208 6.07 7.27 -7.64
C SER A 208 7.37 6.89 -8.35
N LYS A 209 7.64 7.47 -9.53
CA LYS A 209 8.79 7.18 -10.38
C LYS A 209 9.14 8.38 -11.27
N LEU A 210 10.41 8.48 -11.68
CA LEU A 210 10.85 9.35 -12.77
C LEU A 210 11.17 8.52 -14.01
N GLU A 211 10.83 9.07 -15.18
CA GLU A 211 11.15 8.52 -16.49
C GLU A 211 11.87 9.57 -17.32
N SER A 212 12.89 9.15 -18.06
CA SER A 212 13.56 9.98 -19.05
C SER A 212 13.35 9.38 -20.43
N ASP A 213 13.23 10.24 -21.44
CA ASP A 213 13.25 9.86 -22.84
C ASP A 213 14.63 9.36 -23.30
N GLN A 214 15.69 9.68 -22.54
CA GLN A 214 17.07 9.29 -22.82
C GLN A 214 17.60 8.32 -21.75
N LYS A 215 18.01 7.12 -22.16
CA LYS A 215 18.67 6.16 -21.27
C LYS A 215 20.19 6.38 -21.14
N LYS A 216 20.78 6.99 -22.16
CA LYS A 216 22.19 7.33 -22.29
C LYS A 216 22.33 8.41 -23.35
N LEU A 217 23.22 9.37 -23.15
CA LEU A 217 23.60 10.33 -24.17
C LEU A 217 24.98 9.97 -24.73
N TYR A 218 25.08 10.03 -26.05
CA TYR A 218 26.34 9.94 -26.78
C TYR A 218 26.40 11.14 -27.72
N ALA A 219 27.36 12.04 -27.50
CA ALA A 219 27.43 13.27 -28.27
C ALA A 219 28.86 13.81 -28.37
N ARG A 220 29.11 14.67 -29.34
CA ARG A 220 30.42 15.30 -29.54
C ARG A 220 30.61 16.48 -28.57
N PRO A 221 31.85 16.77 -28.14
CA PRO A 221 32.16 18.06 -27.53
C PRO A 221 31.63 19.24 -28.35
N GLY A 222 31.02 20.22 -27.69
CA GLY A 222 30.35 21.38 -28.29
C GLY A 222 28.88 21.16 -28.66
N SER A 223 28.35 19.94 -28.57
CA SER A 223 26.93 19.67 -28.84
C SER A 223 26.06 19.77 -27.59
N SER A 224 24.78 20.10 -27.80
CA SER A 224 23.76 20.14 -26.75
C SER A 224 22.57 19.25 -27.11
N GLN A 225 22.00 18.57 -26.12
CA GLN A 225 20.82 17.73 -26.28
C GLN A 225 19.83 17.98 -25.14
N ALA A 226 18.56 18.18 -25.47
CA ALA A 226 17.51 18.28 -24.48
C ALA A 226 17.10 16.87 -23.99
N VAL A 227 16.92 16.74 -22.68
CA VAL A 227 16.39 15.55 -22.02
C VAL A 227 15.06 15.89 -21.40
N LYS A 228 14.01 15.15 -21.77
CA LYS A 228 12.69 15.29 -21.16
C LYS A 228 12.59 14.38 -19.93
N LEU A 229 12.26 14.99 -18.79
CA LEU A 229 12.01 14.28 -17.54
C LEU A 229 10.52 14.28 -17.21
N THR A 230 9.96 13.07 -17.06
CA THR A 230 8.55 12.85 -16.74
C THR A 230 8.42 12.22 -15.35
N ALA A 231 7.62 12.82 -14.48
CA ALA A 231 7.24 12.24 -13.19
C ALA A 231 5.95 11.43 -13.35
N VAL A 232 5.93 10.22 -12.79
CA VAL A 232 4.71 9.43 -12.64
C VAL A 232 4.14 9.72 -11.26
N VAL A 233 3.10 10.54 -11.19
CA VAL A 233 2.41 10.94 -9.97
C VAL A 233 1.33 9.92 -9.64
N ASN A 234 1.21 9.55 -8.37
CA ASN A 234 0.16 8.65 -7.88
C ASN A 234 0.12 7.28 -8.60
N GLY A 235 1.23 6.88 -9.22
CA GLY A 235 1.40 5.63 -9.96
C GLY A 235 0.78 5.59 -11.35
N LYS A 236 0.15 6.66 -11.84
CA LYS A 236 -0.56 6.66 -13.13
C LYS A 236 -0.36 7.93 -13.95
N GLU A 237 -0.53 9.09 -13.33
CA GLU A 237 -0.52 10.37 -14.03
C GLU A 237 0.91 10.74 -14.42
N LYS A 238 1.11 11.24 -15.65
CA LYS A 238 2.42 11.65 -16.14
C LYS A 238 2.47 13.17 -16.24
N ALA A 239 3.45 13.78 -15.57
CA ALA A 239 3.71 15.20 -15.62
C ALA A 239 5.13 15.47 -16.14
N ASP A 240 5.26 16.42 -17.07
CA ASP A 240 6.57 16.94 -17.47
C ASP A 240 7.13 17.80 -16.33
N VAL A 241 8.29 17.40 -15.82
CA VAL A 241 8.96 18.05 -14.69
C VAL A 241 10.36 18.50 -15.06
N THR A 242 10.68 18.56 -16.35
CA THR A 242 12.03 18.87 -16.87
C THR A 242 12.58 20.17 -16.29
N ALA A 243 11.80 21.26 -16.36
CA ALA A 243 12.19 22.57 -15.83
C ALA A 243 12.09 22.69 -14.30
N LYS A 244 11.30 21.82 -13.65
CA LYS A 244 11.08 21.85 -12.19
C LYS A 244 12.07 20.97 -11.42
N ALA A 245 12.74 20.06 -12.11
CA ALA A 245 13.69 19.15 -11.50
C ALA A 245 15.04 19.83 -11.24
N LYS A 246 15.72 19.35 -10.20
CA LYS A 246 17.11 19.73 -9.95
C LYS A 246 18.02 18.80 -10.73
N TRP A 247 18.88 19.38 -11.56
CA TRP A 247 19.84 18.67 -12.41
C TRP A 247 21.27 18.89 -11.90
N ILE A 248 22.09 17.85 -11.92
CA ILE A 248 23.50 17.87 -11.50
C ILE A 248 24.31 17.03 -12.47
N SER A 249 25.51 17.50 -12.80
CA SER A 249 26.55 16.68 -13.45
C SER A 249 27.60 16.27 -12.43
N ASP A 250 28.04 15.01 -12.47
CA ASP A 250 29.18 14.54 -11.67
C ASP A 250 30.54 15.04 -12.22
N ASN A 251 30.59 15.45 -13.49
CA ASN A 251 31.80 15.92 -14.15
C ASN A 251 31.50 17.00 -15.19
N GLY A 252 31.55 18.26 -14.75
CA GLY A 252 31.32 19.46 -15.58
C GLY A 252 32.32 19.67 -16.71
N GLN A 253 33.51 19.05 -16.65
CA GLN A 253 34.51 19.14 -17.74
C GLN A 253 34.15 18.23 -18.92
N VAL A 254 33.28 17.24 -18.71
CA VAL A 254 32.78 16.35 -19.76
C VAL A 254 31.38 16.77 -20.20
N ALA A 255 30.48 17.04 -19.27
CA ALA A 255 29.13 17.50 -19.59
C ALA A 255 28.57 18.41 -18.49
N THR A 256 27.89 19.48 -18.89
CA THR A 256 27.08 20.33 -18.01
C THR A 256 25.60 20.10 -18.30
N VAL A 257 24.74 20.50 -17.37
CA VAL A 257 23.29 20.41 -17.55
C VAL A 257 22.61 21.62 -16.93
N GLU A 258 21.67 22.21 -17.68
CA GLU A 258 20.85 23.32 -17.21
C GLU A 258 19.41 23.13 -17.70
N SER A 259 18.46 23.09 -16.78
CA SER A 259 17.02 22.94 -17.09
C SER A 259 16.69 21.78 -18.05
N GLY A 260 17.43 20.66 -17.93
CA GLY A 260 17.27 19.48 -18.78
C GLY A 260 18.02 19.53 -20.12
N VAL A 261 18.74 20.61 -20.43
CA VAL A 261 19.63 20.68 -21.60
C VAL A 261 21.03 20.26 -21.19
N VAL A 262 21.52 19.15 -21.74
CA VAL A 262 22.86 18.63 -21.49
C VAL A 262 23.80 19.12 -22.58
N THR A 263 24.86 19.83 -22.20
CA THR A 263 25.92 20.29 -23.11
C THR A 263 27.17 19.45 -22.88
N VAL A 264 27.71 18.83 -23.94
CA VAL A 264 28.95 18.07 -23.85
C VAL A 264 30.13 19.02 -24.07
N ILE A 265 31.03 19.09 -23.11
CA ILE A 265 32.14 20.05 -23.07
C ILE A 265 33.44 19.44 -23.56
N GLY A 266 33.77 18.24 -23.09
CA GLY A 266 35.08 17.63 -23.31
C GLY A 266 35.02 16.10 -23.39
N PRO A 267 36.12 15.45 -23.82
CA PRO A 267 36.17 14.00 -23.95
C PRO A 267 36.07 13.31 -22.58
N GLY A 268 35.40 12.16 -22.51
CA GLY A 268 35.29 11.37 -21.30
C GLY A 268 33.87 10.86 -21.03
N LYS A 269 33.61 10.52 -19.76
CA LYS A 269 32.30 10.06 -19.28
C LYS A 269 31.83 10.96 -18.14
N ALA A 270 30.54 11.23 -18.12
CA ALA A 270 29.84 11.91 -17.03
C ALA A 270 28.51 11.21 -16.74
N LYS A 271 27.87 11.59 -15.64
CA LYS A 271 26.52 11.21 -15.26
C LYS A 271 25.75 12.47 -14.94
N ILE A 272 24.61 12.61 -15.61
CA ILE A 272 23.63 13.65 -15.33
C ILE A 272 22.57 13.04 -14.42
N THR A 273 22.43 13.56 -13.21
CA THR A 273 21.41 13.14 -12.25
C THR A 273 20.33 14.20 -12.15
N ALA A 274 19.09 13.80 -12.39
CA ALA A 274 17.90 14.61 -12.19
C ALA A 274 17.15 14.16 -10.95
N SER A 275 16.65 15.11 -10.15
CA SER A 275 15.90 14.83 -8.93
C SER A 275 14.62 15.67 -8.86
N TYR A 276 13.50 15.01 -8.52
CA TYR A 276 12.19 15.63 -8.38
C TYR A 276 11.29 14.76 -7.49
N GLY A 277 10.53 15.37 -6.57
CA GLY A 277 9.61 14.65 -5.68
C GLY A 277 10.25 13.56 -4.83
N GLY A 278 11.49 13.76 -4.37
CA GLY A 278 12.25 12.78 -3.58
C GLY A 278 12.74 11.56 -4.36
N LYS A 279 12.60 11.57 -5.70
CA LYS A 279 13.10 10.53 -6.61
C LYS A 279 14.27 11.07 -7.43
N THR A 280 15.11 10.17 -7.90
CA THR A 280 16.26 10.48 -8.75
C THR A 280 16.33 9.55 -9.96
N ILE A 281 16.82 10.05 -11.08
CA ILE A 281 17.23 9.25 -12.24
C ILE A 281 18.61 9.72 -12.70
N THR A 282 19.42 8.78 -13.20
CA THR A 282 20.78 9.07 -13.68
C THR A 282 20.90 8.68 -15.14
N ILE A 283 21.36 9.63 -15.95
CA ILE A 283 21.58 9.48 -17.39
C ILE A 283 23.09 9.52 -17.63
N PRO A 284 23.73 8.41 -18.03
CA PRO A 284 25.13 8.41 -18.41
C PRO A 284 25.34 9.21 -19.70
N VAL A 285 26.41 9.99 -19.73
CA VAL A 285 26.88 10.75 -20.89
C VAL A 285 28.26 10.25 -21.25
N GLU A 286 28.47 9.98 -22.53
CA GLU A 286 29.77 9.60 -23.07
C GLU A 286 30.08 10.49 -24.27
N ALA A 287 31.17 11.25 -24.14
CA ALA A 287 31.61 12.14 -25.19
C ALA A 287 32.31 11.36 -26.30
N ALA A 288 31.90 11.61 -27.54
CA ALA A 288 32.53 10.99 -28.71
C ALA A 288 33.96 11.50 -28.89
N ILE A 289 34.93 10.59 -29.03
CA ILE A 289 36.35 10.91 -29.23
C ILE A 289 36.78 10.64 -30.67
N VAL A 290 37.81 11.33 -31.15
CA VAL A 290 38.36 11.10 -32.50
C VAL A 290 39.05 9.73 -32.55
N SER A 291 38.50 8.81 -33.34
CA SER A 291 39.07 7.48 -33.57
C SER A 291 40.21 7.54 -34.58
N ARG A 292 40.00 8.20 -35.72
CA ARG A 292 41.00 8.41 -36.77
C ARG A 292 40.70 9.68 -37.58
N LEU A 293 41.68 10.11 -38.37
CA LEU A 293 41.53 11.16 -39.38
C LEU A 293 41.60 10.55 -40.78
N GLU A 294 40.83 11.11 -41.70
CA GLU A 294 40.84 10.76 -43.13
C GLU A 294 41.07 12.03 -43.95
N LEU A 295 41.89 11.96 -44.98
CA LEU A 295 42.11 13.07 -45.91
C LEU A 295 41.21 12.92 -47.14
N SER A 296 40.83 14.04 -47.78
CA SER A 296 40.07 14.02 -49.04
C SER A 296 40.88 13.51 -50.24
N ALA A 297 42.20 13.38 -50.10
CA ALA A 297 43.12 12.88 -51.13
C ALA A 297 44.11 11.87 -50.54
N THR A 298 44.69 11.04 -51.40
CA THR A 298 45.74 10.06 -51.04
C THR A 298 47.15 10.50 -51.45
N ARG A 299 47.25 11.46 -52.39
CA ARG A 299 48.49 12.15 -52.78
C ARG A 299 48.18 13.54 -53.34
N ILE A 300 49.15 14.45 -53.26
CA ILE A 300 49.09 15.79 -53.88
C ILE A 300 50.20 15.90 -54.93
N GLN A 301 49.86 16.37 -56.13
CA GLN A 301 50.79 16.67 -57.20
C GLN A 301 50.49 18.09 -57.71
N LEU A 302 51.48 18.97 -57.64
CA LEU A 302 51.36 20.37 -58.04
C LEU A 302 52.49 20.74 -58.99
N THR A 303 52.24 21.73 -59.84
CA THR A 303 53.25 22.46 -60.62
C THR A 303 53.47 23.85 -60.00
N ALA A 304 54.49 24.57 -60.47
CA ALA A 304 54.82 25.90 -59.95
C ALA A 304 53.60 26.84 -59.95
N ASN A 305 53.38 27.52 -58.82
CA ASN A 305 52.24 28.42 -58.55
C ASN A 305 50.86 27.75 -58.41
N GLU A 306 50.74 26.42 -58.42
CA GLU A 306 49.48 25.74 -58.13
C GLU A 306 49.21 25.60 -56.63
N SER A 307 47.94 25.43 -56.29
CA SER A 307 47.52 25.06 -54.94
C SER A 307 46.33 24.11 -54.99
N GLN A 308 46.22 23.24 -53.98
CA GLN A 308 45.11 22.30 -53.82
C GLN A 308 44.52 22.44 -52.42
N GLN A 309 43.19 22.47 -52.33
CA GLN A 309 42.49 22.38 -51.06
C GLN A 309 42.42 20.91 -50.61
N LEU A 310 42.99 20.64 -49.45
CA LEU A 310 42.90 19.36 -48.75
C LEU A 310 41.90 19.50 -47.60
N GLN A 311 40.95 18.58 -47.52
CA GLN A 311 40.06 18.47 -46.37
C GLN A 311 40.53 17.33 -45.47
N VAL A 312 40.40 17.52 -44.17
CA VAL A 312 40.60 16.46 -43.17
C VAL A 312 39.29 16.22 -42.43
N PHE A 313 38.91 14.95 -42.37
CA PHE A 313 37.71 14.49 -41.70
C PHE A 313 38.04 13.69 -40.46
N ALA A 314 37.46 14.06 -39.32
CA ALA A 314 37.49 13.27 -38.10
C ALA A 314 36.41 12.19 -38.14
N ILE A 315 36.81 10.94 -37.91
CA ILE A 315 35.90 9.82 -37.66
C ILE A 315 35.86 9.58 -36.16
N TYR A 316 34.71 9.79 -35.54
CA TYR A 316 34.52 9.69 -34.10
C TYR A 316 34.18 8.27 -33.65
N SER A 317 34.27 7.99 -32.35
CA SER A 317 33.94 6.68 -31.74
C SER A 317 32.48 6.26 -31.93
N ASP A 318 31.59 7.23 -32.14
CA ASP A 318 30.18 7.02 -32.51
C ASP A 318 29.99 6.79 -34.02
N LYS A 319 31.08 6.62 -34.77
CA LYS A 319 31.15 6.44 -36.24
C LYS A 319 30.72 7.65 -37.06
N THR A 320 30.39 8.77 -36.42
CA THR A 320 30.05 9.98 -37.14
C THR A 320 31.30 10.60 -37.78
N LYS A 321 31.13 11.26 -38.93
CA LYS A 321 32.18 11.96 -39.67
C LYS A 321 31.99 13.47 -39.53
N ALA A 322 33.06 14.24 -39.32
CA ALA A 322 33.03 15.70 -39.35
C ALA A 322 34.18 16.22 -40.20
N ASP A 323 33.93 17.26 -40.99
CA ASP A 323 35.01 18.07 -41.54
C ASP A 323 35.63 18.88 -40.39
N VAL A 324 36.93 18.73 -40.19
CA VAL A 324 37.70 19.43 -39.15
C VAL A 324 38.87 20.22 -39.76
N THR A 325 38.73 20.60 -41.03
CA THR A 325 39.81 21.24 -41.82
C THR A 325 40.27 22.57 -41.23
N ALA A 326 39.34 23.36 -40.70
CA ALA A 326 39.64 24.65 -40.10
C ALA A 326 40.24 24.53 -38.69
N GLU A 327 39.85 23.47 -37.95
CA GLU A 327 40.25 23.21 -36.57
C GLU A 327 41.53 22.36 -36.47
N ALA A 328 41.95 21.71 -37.55
CA ALA A 328 43.15 20.90 -37.57
C ALA A 328 44.43 21.75 -37.57
N GLU A 329 45.43 21.27 -36.87
CA GLU A 329 46.79 21.79 -36.95
C GLU A 329 47.49 21.21 -38.19
N TRP A 330 48.03 22.10 -39.02
CA TRP A 330 48.68 21.74 -40.28
C TRP A 330 50.18 22.00 -40.21
N THR A 331 50.99 21.01 -40.58
CA THR A 331 52.44 21.15 -40.69
C THR A 331 52.96 20.58 -42.00
N SER A 332 54.11 21.08 -42.46
CA SER A 332 54.85 20.56 -43.59
C SER A 332 56.27 20.26 -43.15
N THR A 333 56.83 19.13 -43.59
CA THR A 333 58.25 18.82 -43.37
C THR A 333 59.18 19.78 -44.10
N ASP A 334 58.73 20.37 -45.20
CA ASP A 334 59.47 21.40 -45.94
C ASP A 334 58.48 22.41 -46.54
N LYS A 335 58.41 23.59 -45.91
CA LYS A 335 57.52 24.69 -46.32
C LYS A 335 57.95 25.36 -47.62
N ASN A 336 59.23 25.22 -48.03
CA ASN A 336 59.73 25.76 -49.30
C ASN A 336 59.28 24.90 -50.47
N VAL A 337 59.15 23.59 -50.27
CA VAL A 337 58.60 22.67 -51.29
C VAL A 337 57.07 22.75 -51.32
N ALA A 338 56.41 22.59 -50.17
CA ALA A 338 54.95 22.72 -50.09
C ALA A 338 54.55 23.35 -48.75
N SER A 339 53.88 24.49 -48.81
CA SER A 339 53.30 25.15 -47.63
C SER A 339 51.85 24.72 -47.45
N VAL A 340 51.37 24.74 -46.20
CA VAL A 340 49.97 24.43 -45.89
C VAL A 340 49.42 25.39 -44.84
N ALA A 341 48.23 25.92 -45.08
CA ALA A 341 47.48 26.73 -44.13
C ALA A 341 45.98 26.46 -44.30
N GLN A 342 45.29 26.13 -43.20
CA GLN A 342 43.85 25.80 -43.21
C GLN A 342 43.46 24.80 -44.33
N GLY A 343 44.29 23.76 -44.51
CA GLY A 343 44.11 22.74 -45.55
C GLY A 343 44.49 23.15 -46.97
N LYS A 344 44.77 24.43 -47.25
CA LYS A 344 45.25 24.86 -48.58
C LYS A 344 46.74 24.56 -48.71
N VAL A 345 47.09 23.61 -49.57
CA VAL A 345 48.47 23.22 -49.88
C VAL A 345 48.94 23.97 -51.12
N ALA A 346 49.97 24.79 -51.01
CA ALA A 346 50.51 25.61 -52.11
C ALA A 346 51.93 25.17 -52.49
N ALA A 347 52.20 25.13 -53.79
CA ALA A 347 53.49 24.74 -54.35
C ALA A 347 54.56 25.82 -54.14
N GLY A 348 55.78 25.40 -53.85
CA GLY A 348 56.99 26.23 -53.91
C GLY A 348 58.02 25.65 -54.88
N THR A 349 59.17 25.21 -54.38
CA THR A 349 60.24 24.62 -55.20
C THR A 349 59.99 23.14 -55.52
N ALA A 350 60.50 22.67 -56.65
CA ALA A 350 60.43 21.25 -57.04
C ALA A 350 61.01 20.34 -55.94
N GLY A 351 60.28 19.26 -55.61
CA GLY A 351 60.65 18.39 -54.49
C GLY A 351 59.48 17.59 -53.93
N ARG A 352 59.70 16.98 -52.76
CA ARG A 352 58.67 16.25 -52.00
C ARG A 352 58.64 16.73 -50.56
N ALA A 353 57.45 17.01 -50.06
CA ALA A 353 57.20 17.32 -48.65
C ALA A 353 56.05 16.46 -48.12
N THR A 354 56.06 16.19 -46.82
CA THR A 354 54.95 15.52 -46.14
C THR A 354 54.12 16.57 -45.41
N ILE A 355 52.84 16.64 -45.77
CA ILE A 355 51.84 17.45 -45.06
C ILE A 355 51.23 16.58 -43.96
N THR A 356 51.21 17.09 -42.73
CA THR A 356 50.56 16.43 -41.58
C THR A 356 49.38 17.27 -41.11
N ALA A 357 48.22 16.65 -40.98
CA ALA A 357 47.06 17.21 -40.28
C ALA A 357 46.92 16.53 -38.92
N SER A 358 46.78 17.32 -37.85
CA SER A 358 46.56 16.81 -36.49
C SER A 358 45.30 17.40 -35.88
N TYR A 359 44.46 16.56 -35.28
CA TYR A 359 43.22 16.95 -34.61
C TYR A 359 42.79 15.89 -33.58
N GLY A 360 42.35 16.32 -32.40
CA GLY A 360 41.85 15.43 -31.35
C GLY A 360 42.85 14.34 -30.90
N GLY A 361 44.15 14.68 -30.87
CA GLY A 361 45.23 13.74 -30.51
C GLY A 361 45.55 12.68 -31.57
N LYS A 362 44.95 12.77 -32.77
CA LYS A 362 45.25 11.94 -33.92
C LYS A 362 45.96 12.76 -35.00
N ARG A 363 46.73 12.07 -35.86
CA ARG A 363 47.40 12.67 -37.01
C ARG A 363 47.24 11.80 -38.27
N VAL A 364 47.20 12.44 -39.42
CA VAL A 364 47.24 11.80 -40.74
C VAL A 364 48.21 12.54 -41.64
N MET A 365 48.91 11.81 -42.51
CA MET A 365 49.98 12.35 -43.34
C MET A 365 49.70 12.07 -44.81
N ILE A 366 50.13 12.99 -45.67
CA ILE A 366 50.05 12.86 -47.13
C ILE A 366 51.30 13.45 -47.77
N GLN A 367 51.77 12.80 -48.83
CA GLN A 367 52.89 13.31 -49.61
C GLN A 367 52.40 14.34 -50.63
N ALA A 368 53.05 15.50 -50.65
CA ALA A 368 52.94 16.51 -51.69
C ALA A 368 54.21 16.51 -52.55
N ALA A 369 54.04 16.38 -53.87
CA ALA A 369 55.13 16.47 -54.84
C ALA A 369 54.93 17.70 -55.72
N VAL A 370 55.96 18.54 -55.81
CA VAL A 370 56.01 19.68 -56.72
C VAL A 370 56.96 19.35 -57.86
N LYS A 371 56.51 19.50 -59.09
CA LYS A 371 57.28 19.22 -60.31
C LYS A 371 57.73 20.49 -61.00
#